data_AF-A0A4Q9QTE8-F1
#
_entry.id   AF-A0A4Q9QTE8-F1
#
_cell.length_a   1.000
_cell.length_b   1.000
_cell.length_c   1.000
_cell.angle_alpha   90.00
_cell.angle_beta   90.00
_cell.angle_gamma   90.00
#
_symmetry.space_group_name_H-M   'P 1'
#
loop_
_entity.id
_entity.type
_entity.pdbx_description
1 polymer ?
#
loop_
_entity_poly.entity_id
_entity_poly.type
_entity_poly.pdbx_seq_one_letter_code
_entity_poly.pdbx_strand_id
1 'polypeptide(L)'
;MPRIISRKNPATFKTLPLFVEATADGLAYQSLGRPLNFSEMLERRKTVELNDSQRFAVELANLGVSVRLTLNWQGREYWLLVRQRRLDRGDVVLKLISGYVPAHELNLPLLTAIQEVAEECLLETSEGWLHGRFGETWLPAPYEGTLKYREGVHFQLSPLSGAARPVQCGNLNLLERPRAYVHVPTASLQLVYDLRLDLPKEVKQLSLLHVDEHLEDGKLIARLDHARPDLYLIPLDQGHPTAQLMTLRQGQLVPANTRGLWLAESFAPQDGWLVRDERIRWKDWLAQQNLTPKAHKSGPAATRAGTTSTPRVRLDTAAAV
;
A
#
# COMPACT_ATOMS: atom_id res chain seq x y z
N MET A 1 -1.48 22.86 -0.85
CA MET A 1 -0.52 22.82 0.27
C MET A 1 -0.93 21.68 1.18
N PRO A 2 0.01 20.87 1.70
CA PRO A 2 -0.31 19.81 2.64
C PRO A 2 -1.01 20.36 3.89
N ARG A 3 -2.10 19.72 4.33
CA ARG A 3 -2.84 20.08 5.55
C ARG A 3 -2.56 19.05 6.63
N ILE A 4 -2.14 19.48 7.82
CA ILE A 4 -2.03 18.59 8.99
C ILE A 4 -3.44 18.20 9.43
N ILE A 5 -3.68 16.90 9.55
CA ILE A 5 -4.97 16.34 9.97
C ILE A 5 -4.94 15.57 11.28
N SER A 6 -3.75 15.21 11.79
CA SER A 6 -3.59 14.60 13.11
C SER A 6 -2.22 14.89 13.72
N ARG A 7 -2.15 14.83 15.05
CA ARG A 7 -0.94 14.88 15.86
C ARG A 7 -1.04 13.84 16.98
N LYS A 8 -0.27 12.75 16.91
CA LYS A 8 -0.25 11.68 17.91
C LYS A 8 1.06 11.67 18.69
N ASN A 9 1.03 11.17 19.93
CA ASN A 9 2.22 10.92 20.72
C ASN A 9 2.79 9.54 20.34
N PRO A 10 4.02 9.43 19.78
CA PRO A 10 4.60 8.15 19.38
C PRO A 10 4.84 7.19 20.55
N ALA A 11 4.88 7.68 21.80
CA ALA A 11 5.16 6.85 22.97
C ALA A 11 4.08 5.80 23.28
N THR A 12 2.89 5.92 22.68
CA THR A 12 1.78 4.97 22.85
C THR A 12 2.00 3.66 22.11
N PHE A 13 2.83 3.66 21.06
CA PHE A 13 3.09 2.45 20.28
C PHE A 13 3.96 1.47 21.07
N LYS A 14 3.44 0.23 21.21
CA LYS A 14 4.16 -0.90 21.78
C LYS A 14 3.85 -2.16 20.98
N THR A 15 4.88 -2.94 20.64
CA THR A 15 4.75 -4.28 20.02
C THR A 15 5.53 -5.31 20.82
N LEU A 16 5.44 -6.60 20.48
CA LEU A 16 6.22 -7.66 21.13
C LEU A 16 7.05 -8.44 20.11
N PRO A 17 8.26 -8.89 20.50
CA PRO A 17 8.96 -9.97 19.82
C PRO A 17 8.11 -11.23 19.78
N LEU A 18 8.41 -12.10 18.83
CA LEU A 18 7.68 -13.35 18.62
C LEU A 18 8.63 -14.54 18.69
N PHE A 19 8.12 -15.67 19.15
CA PHE A 19 8.66 -16.98 18.77
C PHE A 19 7.75 -17.53 17.67
N VAL A 20 8.34 -17.99 16.58
CA VAL A 20 7.62 -18.55 15.43
C VAL A 20 8.08 -19.96 15.16
N GLU A 21 7.12 -20.87 14.98
CA GLU A 21 7.34 -22.23 14.52
C GLU A 21 6.60 -22.44 13.20
N ALA A 22 7.35 -22.80 12.16
CA ALA A 22 6.82 -23.07 10.84
C ALA A 22 6.96 -24.56 10.50
N THR A 23 5.94 -25.07 9.83
CA THR A 23 5.92 -26.39 9.19
C THR A 23 5.47 -26.24 7.73
N ALA A 24 5.53 -27.32 6.94
CA ALA A 24 5.05 -27.27 5.56
C ALA A 24 3.57 -26.85 5.47
N ASP A 25 2.76 -27.24 6.46
CA ASP A 25 1.31 -27.11 6.45
C ASP A 25 0.79 -25.85 7.14
N GLY A 26 1.55 -25.27 8.06
CA GLY A 26 1.11 -24.10 8.82
C GLY A 26 2.22 -23.44 9.65
N LEU A 27 1.90 -22.27 10.18
CA LEU A 27 2.82 -21.45 10.99
C LEU A 27 2.12 -21.03 12.29
N ALA A 28 2.79 -21.21 13.42
CA ALA A 28 2.33 -20.73 14.72
C ALA A 28 3.28 -19.66 15.26
N TYR A 29 2.74 -18.69 15.99
CA TYR A 29 3.55 -17.73 16.75
C TYR A 29 2.99 -17.47 18.14
N GLN A 30 3.87 -17.03 19.02
CA GLN A 30 3.54 -16.57 20.38
C GLN A 30 4.41 -15.37 20.72
N SER A 31 3.90 -14.48 21.58
CA SER A 31 4.67 -13.33 22.04
C SER A 31 5.79 -13.74 22.99
N LEU A 32 6.87 -12.95 23.01
CA LEU A 32 8.02 -13.13 23.89
C LEU A 32 8.34 -11.86 24.67
N GLY A 33 8.71 -12.05 25.94
CA GLY A 33 9.31 -11.00 26.76
C GLY A 33 8.41 -9.80 27.01
N ARG A 34 9.03 -8.61 27.12
CA ARG A 34 8.36 -7.35 27.41
C ARG A 34 7.99 -6.59 26.14
N PRO A 35 6.95 -5.72 26.17
CA PRO A 35 6.66 -4.84 25.05
C PRO A 35 7.82 -3.89 24.74
N LEU A 36 8.03 -3.65 23.45
CA LEU A 36 9.06 -2.78 22.88
C LEU A 36 8.42 -1.52 22.32
N ASN A 37 9.08 -0.38 22.53
CA ASN A 37 8.78 0.82 21.75
C ASN A 37 9.33 0.71 20.32
N PHE A 38 9.05 1.72 19.49
CA PHE A 38 9.47 1.73 18.08
C PHE A 38 10.98 1.61 17.90
N SER A 39 11.78 2.38 18.65
CA SER A 39 13.24 2.35 18.55
C SER A 39 13.83 1.00 18.99
N GLU A 40 13.36 0.45 20.11
CA GLU A 40 13.79 -0.87 20.60
C GLU A 40 13.44 -1.99 19.60
N MET A 41 12.27 -1.89 18.97
CA MET A 41 11.87 -2.82 17.92
C MET A 41 12.80 -2.72 16.70
N LEU A 42 13.10 -1.51 16.22
CA LEU A 42 14.04 -1.31 15.11
C LEU A 42 15.43 -1.85 15.39
N GLU A 43 15.96 -1.66 16.61
CA GLU A 43 17.26 -2.22 17.02
C GLU A 43 17.29 -3.76 16.99
N ARG A 44 16.14 -4.40 17.22
CA ARG A 44 16.00 -5.86 17.16
C ARG A 44 15.85 -6.39 15.74
N ARG A 45 15.43 -5.57 14.77
CA ARG A 45 15.30 -5.96 13.36
C ARG A 45 16.68 -6.18 12.73
N LYS A 46 17.16 -7.41 12.80
CA LYS A 46 18.42 -7.86 12.21
C LYS A 46 18.15 -9.06 11.31
N THR A 47 19.04 -9.27 10.34
CA THR A 47 18.92 -10.44 9.46
C THR A 47 19.05 -11.73 10.26
N VAL A 48 18.21 -12.71 9.94
CA VAL A 48 18.24 -14.06 10.54
C VAL A 48 18.62 -15.11 9.49
N GLU A 49 19.35 -16.13 9.90
CA GLU A 49 19.73 -17.22 9.00
C GLU A 49 18.76 -18.39 9.19
N LEU A 50 18.07 -18.76 8.10
CA LEU A 50 17.10 -19.86 8.05
C LEU A 50 17.42 -20.74 6.85
N ASN A 51 17.84 -21.98 7.14
CA ASN A 51 18.29 -22.95 6.15
C ASN A 51 17.13 -23.63 5.43
N ASP A 52 16.07 -23.98 6.15
CA ASP A 52 14.86 -24.61 5.61
C ASP A 52 13.76 -23.54 5.51
N SER A 53 13.21 -23.35 4.31
CA SER A 53 12.17 -22.34 4.04
C SER A 53 10.77 -22.80 4.44
N GLN A 54 10.59 -24.08 4.75
CA GLN A 54 9.32 -24.72 5.09
C GLN A 54 9.24 -25.09 6.57
N ARG A 55 10.37 -25.39 7.23
CA ARG A 55 10.39 -25.84 8.63
C ARG A 55 11.47 -25.15 9.44
N PHE A 56 11.08 -24.37 10.44
CA PHE A 56 12.01 -23.69 11.33
C PHE A 56 11.33 -23.24 12.62
N ALA A 57 12.15 -22.97 13.64
CA ALA A 57 11.74 -22.28 14.86
C ALA A 57 12.69 -21.09 15.08
N VAL A 58 12.16 -19.88 15.28
CA VAL A 58 12.97 -18.66 15.30
C VAL A 58 12.33 -17.55 16.13
N GLU A 59 13.17 -16.75 16.80
CA GLU A 59 12.73 -15.49 17.41
C GLU A 59 12.72 -14.36 16.38
N LEU A 60 11.63 -13.61 16.31
CA LEU A 60 11.44 -12.47 15.42
C LEU A 60 11.24 -11.19 16.23
N ALA A 61 11.56 -10.05 15.61
CA ALA A 61 11.50 -8.73 16.22
C ALA A 61 10.07 -8.24 16.46
N ASN A 62 9.15 -8.55 15.54
CA ASN A 62 7.78 -8.04 15.56
C ASN A 62 6.84 -8.81 14.63
N LEU A 63 5.53 -8.57 14.80
CA LEU A 63 4.48 -8.88 13.83
C LEU A 63 4.13 -7.63 13.02
N GLY A 64 4.03 -7.77 11.70
CA GLY A 64 3.49 -6.76 10.80
C GLY A 64 2.26 -7.29 10.06
N VAL A 65 1.38 -6.38 9.68
CA VAL A 65 0.20 -6.66 8.85
C VAL A 65 0.23 -5.80 7.61
N SER A 66 -0.29 -6.32 6.52
CA SER A 66 -0.49 -5.63 5.26
C SER A 66 -1.84 -6.01 4.67
N VAL A 67 -2.43 -5.12 3.89
CA VAL A 67 -3.70 -5.34 3.21
C VAL A 67 -3.51 -5.23 1.70
N ARG A 68 -3.76 -6.34 0.99
CA ARG A 68 -3.95 -6.30 -0.46
C ARG A 68 -5.42 -5.99 -0.72
N LEU A 69 -5.67 -4.70 -0.95
CA LEU A 69 -7.00 -4.15 -1.09
C LEU A 69 -7.42 -4.13 -2.56
N THR A 70 -8.51 -4.82 -2.89
CA THR A 70 -9.10 -4.86 -4.23
C THR A 70 -10.29 -3.92 -4.31
N LEU A 71 -10.12 -2.81 -5.03
CA LEU A 71 -11.16 -1.81 -5.28
C LEU A 71 -11.91 -2.13 -6.57
N ASN A 72 -13.25 -2.10 -6.54
CA ASN A 72 -14.05 -2.02 -7.76
C ASN A 72 -14.38 -0.55 -8.08
N TRP A 73 -13.92 -0.06 -9.22
CA TRP A 73 -14.22 1.29 -9.72
C TRP A 73 -14.56 1.26 -11.20
N GLN A 74 -15.71 1.83 -11.56
CA GLN A 74 -16.20 1.93 -12.94
C GLN A 74 -16.21 0.57 -13.68
N GLY A 75 -16.60 -0.51 -12.98
CA GLY A 75 -16.73 -1.84 -13.57
C GLY A 75 -15.41 -2.58 -13.77
N ARG A 76 -14.31 -2.09 -13.18
CA ARG A 76 -13.00 -2.75 -13.22
C ARG A 76 -12.41 -2.85 -11.82
N GLU A 77 -11.66 -3.91 -11.58
CA GLU A 77 -10.97 -4.15 -10.31
C GLU A 77 -9.53 -3.61 -10.34
N TYR A 78 -9.06 -3.16 -9.19
CA TYR A 78 -7.72 -2.61 -9.00
C TYR A 78 -7.14 -3.06 -7.67
N TRP A 79 -5.85 -3.40 -7.64
CA TRP A 79 -5.10 -3.41 -6.39
C TRP A 79 -4.66 -2.01 -6.03
N LEU A 80 -4.86 -1.65 -4.76
CA LEU A 80 -4.44 -0.37 -4.20
C LEU A 80 -3.06 -0.50 -3.56
N LEU A 81 -2.17 0.44 -3.92
CA LEU A 81 -0.84 0.56 -3.37
C LEU A 81 -0.63 1.99 -2.86
N VAL A 82 0.21 2.13 -1.83
CA VAL A 82 0.57 3.43 -1.28
C VAL A 82 2.08 3.64 -1.40
N ARG A 83 2.51 4.90 -1.58
CA ARG A 83 3.92 5.24 -1.63
C ARG A 83 4.44 5.40 -0.20
N GLN A 84 5.59 4.78 0.06
CA GLN A 84 6.34 4.97 1.30
C GLN A 84 7.75 5.47 0.99
N ARG A 85 8.20 6.46 1.77
CA ARG A 85 9.61 6.86 1.83
C ARG A 85 10.25 6.26 3.08
N ARG A 86 11.18 5.32 2.91
CA ARG A 86 11.86 4.64 4.02
C ARG A 86 13.15 5.39 4.33
N LEU A 87 13.09 6.27 5.33
CA LEU A 87 14.22 7.13 5.71
C LEU A 87 15.42 6.33 6.23
N ASP A 88 15.14 5.24 6.96
CA ASP A 88 16.13 4.29 7.47
C ASP A 88 16.91 3.58 6.34
N ARG A 89 16.34 3.50 5.15
CA ARG A 89 16.94 2.82 3.97
C ARG A 89 17.35 3.79 2.86
N GLY A 90 16.95 5.05 2.94
CA GLY A 90 17.21 6.06 1.92
C GLY A 90 16.50 5.82 0.60
N ASP A 91 15.35 5.13 0.59
CA ASP A 91 14.64 4.78 -0.65
C ASP A 91 13.13 5.05 -0.62
N VAL A 92 12.48 4.78 -1.77
CA VAL A 92 11.04 4.95 -1.98
C VAL A 92 10.51 3.69 -2.66
N VAL A 93 9.42 3.16 -2.13
CA VAL A 93 8.72 1.98 -2.66
C VAL A 93 7.22 2.24 -2.76
N LEU A 94 6.53 1.48 -3.60
CA LEU A 94 5.09 1.26 -3.42
C LEU A 94 4.89 0.00 -2.57
N LYS A 95 4.05 0.12 -1.55
CA LYS A 95 3.71 -0.94 -0.62
C LYS A 95 2.20 -1.18 -0.61
N LEU A 96 1.81 -2.28 0.00
CA LEU A 96 0.44 -2.45 0.50
C LEU A 96 0.23 -1.52 1.71
N ILE A 97 -1.02 -1.18 2.01
CA ILE A 97 -1.36 -0.53 3.29
C ILE A 97 -0.88 -1.45 4.41
N SER A 98 -0.12 -0.94 5.37
CA SER A 98 0.60 -1.81 6.30
C SER A 98 0.97 -1.15 7.61
N GLY A 99 0.84 -1.89 8.70
CA GLY A 99 1.15 -1.45 10.05
C GLY A 99 1.88 -2.49 10.88
N TYR A 100 2.40 -2.06 12.03
CA TYR A 100 2.91 -2.97 13.05
C TYR A 100 1.79 -3.36 14.00
N VAL A 101 1.67 -4.65 14.32
CA VAL A 101 0.64 -5.11 15.24
C VAL A 101 1.02 -4.70 16.67
N PRO A 102 0.16 -3.95 17.37
CA PRO A 102 0.43 -3.57 18.75
C PRO A 102 0.32 -4.77 19.68
N ALA A 103 1.01 -4.71 20.81
CA ALA A 103 1.15 -5.81 21.76
C ALA A 103 -0.19 -6.39 22.23
N HIS A 104 -1.22 -5.55 22.35
CA HIS A 104 -2.55 -5.92 22.82
C HIS A 104 -3.48 -6.46 21.72
N GLU A 105 -3.07 -6.41 20.45
CA GLU A 105 -3.84 -6.93 19.30
C GLU A 105 -3.14 -8.13 18.63
N LEU A 106 -2.10 -8.70 19.23
CA LEU A 106 -1.35 -9.82 18.63
C LEU A 106 -2.21 -11.05 18.33
N ASN A 107 -3.27 -11.29 19.10
CA ASN A 107 -4.22 -12.38 18.82
C ASN A 107 -5.31 -11.99 17.81
N LEU A 108 -5.40 -10.72 17.42
CA LEU A 108 -6.40 -10.14 16.51
C LEU A 108 -5.77 -9.25 15.41
N PRO A 109 -4.75 -9.70 14.66
CA PRO A 109 -4.06 -8.88 13.67
C PRO A 109 -4.95 -8.36 12.52
N LEU A 110 -6.10 -9.00 12.25
CA LEU A 110 -7.09 -8.48 11.31
C LEU A 110 -7.63 -7.11 11.75
N LEU A 111 -7.78 -6.88 13.06
CA LEU A 111 -8.23 -5.60 13.60
C LEU A 111 -7.23 -4.50 13.24
N THR A 112 -5.94 -4.72 13.49
CA THR A 112 -4.89 -3.78 13.06
C THR A 112 -4.97 -3.53 11.55
N ALA A 113 -5.10 -4.60 10.74
CA ALA A 113 -5.15 -4.48 9.29
C ALA A 113 -6.32 -3.60 8.78
N ILE A 114 -7.51 -3.71 9.37
CA ILE A 114 -8.65 -2.86 8.99
C ILE A 114 -8.56 -1.43 9.55
N GLN A 115 -7.89 -1.23 10.70
CA GLN A 115 -7.57 0.10 11.21
C GLN A 115 -6.61 0.82 10.26
N GLU A 116 -5.56 0.15 9.80
CA GLU A 116 -4.61 0.69 8.82
C GLU A 116 -5.29 1.12 7.52
N VAL A 117 -6.31 0.38 7.04
CA VAL A 117 -7.11 0.83 5.88
C VAL A 117 -7.85 2.13 6.17
N ALA A 118 -8.42 2.29 7.36
CA ALA A 118 -9.13 3.52 7.74
C ALA A 118 -8.19 4.71 7.99
N GLU A 119 -6.96 4.47 8.43
CA GLU A 119 -5.93 5.50 8.65
C GLU A 119 -5.24 5.90 7.33
N GLU A 120 -4.72 4.93 6.58
CA GLU A 120 -3.87 5.20 5.43
C GLU A 120 -4.67 5.42 4.12
N CYS A 121 -5.91 4.92 3.97
CA CYS A 121 -6.68 4.99 2.72
C CYS A 121 -7.92 5.88 2.84
N LEU A 122 -7.78 7.15 2.46
CA LEU A 122 -8.86 8.11 2.53
C LEU A 122 -9.61 8.25 1.20
N LEU A 123 -10.93 8.12 1.29
CA LEU A 123 -11.85 8.15 0.16
C LEU A 123 -12.65 9.46 0.16
N GLU A 124 -12.24 10.39 -0.69
CA GLU A 124 -12.85 11.72 -0.80
C GLU A 124 -13.91 11.74 -1.91
N THR A 125 -15.07 12.29 -1.60
CA THR A 125 -16.14 12.60 -2.57
C THR A 125 -16.44 14.09 -2.58
N SER A 126 -17.27 14.56 -3.51
CA SER A 126 -17.70 15.96 -3.56
C SER A 126 -18.46 16.45 -2.31
N GLU A 127 -19.02 15.54 -1.51
CA GLU A 127 -19.83 15.85 -0.32
C GLU A 127 -19.09 15.62 1.01
N GLY A 128 -17.88 15.06 0.96
CA GLY A 128 -17.09 14.72 2.14
C GLY A 128 -16.43 13.34 2.04
N TRP A 129 -15.93 12.86 3.17
CA TRP A 129 -15.14 11.63 3.27
C TRP A 129 -16.03 10.43 3.58
N LEU A 130 -15.70 9.26 3.03
CA LEU A 130 -16.42 8.04 3.34
C LEU A 130 -15.89 7.39 4.62
N HIS A 131 -16.80 6.98 5.50
CA HIS A 131 -16.50 5.97 6.52
C HIS A 131 -16.45 4.58 5.88
N GLY A 132 -15.86 3.63 6.60
CA GLY A 132 -15.84 2.22 6.21
C GLY A 132 -16.53 1.32 7.22
N ARG A 133 -16.98 0.16 6.75
CA ARG A 133 -17.40 -0.97 7.60
C ARG A 133 -16.66 -2.23 7.22
N PHE A 134 -16.44 -3.13 8.17
CA PHE A 134 -16.04 -4.51 7.94
C PHE A 134 -17.13 -5.43 8.49
N GLY A 135 -17.81 -6.17 7.61
CA GLY A 135 -19.12 -6.75 7.92
C GLY A 135 -20.07 -5.67 8.47
N GLU A 136 -20.65 -5.93 9.64
CA GLU A 136 -21.53 -4.97 10.33
C GLU A 136 -20.78 -4.01 11.29
N THR A 137 -19.45 -4.08 11.38
CA THR A 137 -18.67 -3.26 12.32
C THR A 137 -18.15 -2.01 11.64
N TRP A 138 -18.35 -0.85 12.25
CA TRP A 138 -17.74 0.39 11.78
C TRP A 138 -16.22 0.36 11.97
N LEU A 139 -15.49 0.76 10.93
CA LEU A 139 -14.07 1.05 11.05
C LEU A 139 -13.86 2.30 11.92
N PRO A 140 -12.67 2.45 12.55
CA PRO A 140 -12.37 3.69 13.26
C PRO A 140 -12.43 4.90 12.32
N ALA A 141 -12.69 6.07 12.91
CA ALA A 141 -12.67 7.36 12.24
C ALA A 141 -11.48 8.19 12.76
N PRO A 142 -10.24 7.86 12.37
CA PRO A 142 -9.01 8.39 12.99
C PRO A 142 -8.86 9.92 12.88
N TYR A 143 -9.58 10.53 11.93
CA TYR A 143 -9.54 11.97 11.67
C TYR A 143 -10.88 12.66 11.93
N GLU A 144 -11.76 12.04 12.72
CA GLU A 144 -12.99 12.66 13.18
C GLU A 144 -12.69 14.02 13.86
N GLY A 145 -13.57 14.98 13.64
CA GLY A 145 -13.38 16.38 14.05
C GLY A 145 -12.49 17.21 13.12
N THR A 146 -11.63 16.59 12.30
CA THR A 146 -10.82 17.32 11.29
C THR A 146 -11.33 17.13 9.87
N LEU A 147 -11.80 15.92 9.54
CA LEU A 147 -12.45 15.58 8.28
C LEU A 147 -13.96 15.48 8.48
N LYS A 148 -14.72 16.02 7.52
CA LYS A 148 -16.18 15.90 7.49
C LYS A 148 -16.56 14.59 6.79
N TYR A 149 -16.80 13.55 7.58
CA TYR A 149 -17.30 12.30 7.05
C TYR A 149 -18.79 12.39 6.71
N ARG A 150 -19.22 11.62 5.70
CA ARG A 150 -20.62 11.57 5.26
C ARG A 150 -21.43 10.65 6.15
N GLU A 151 -22.59 11.12 6.55
CA GLU A 151 -23.58 10.31 7.27
C GLU A 151 -24.33 9.42 6.27
N GLY A 152 -24.57 8.16 6.63
CA GLY A 152 -25.38 7.21 5.85
C GLY A 152 -24.74 6.62 4.58
N VAL A 153 -23.58 7.11 4.13
CA VAL A 153 -22.85 6.59 2.95
C VAL A 153 -21.45 6.13 3.36
N HIS A 154 -21.15 4.86 3.12
CA HIS A 154 -19.93 4.22 3.60
C HIS A 154 -19.42 3.16 2.62
N PHE A 155 -18.11 2.95 2.57
CA PHE A 155 -17.55 1.81 1.84
C PHE A 155 -17.64 0.54 2.69
N GLN A 156 -17.67 -0.61 2.02
CA GLN A 156 -17.69 -1.92 2.66
C GLN A 156 -16.37 -2.63 2.41
N LEU A 157 -15.76 -3.13 3.48
CA LEU A 157 -14.71 -4.11 3.44
C LEU A 157 -15.30 -5.51 3.62
N SER A 158 -14.85 -6.42 2.77
CA SER A 158 -15.13 -7.85 2.89
C SER A 158 -13.84 -8.65 2.66
N PRO A 159 -13.67 -9.80 3.33
CA PRO A 159 -12.51 -10.62 3.10
C PRO A 159 -12.59 -11.30 1.73
N LEU A 160 -11.45 -11.37 1.06
CA LEU A 160 -11.21 -12.28 -0.06
C LEU A 160 -10.45 -13.46 0.51
N SER A 161 -11.13 -14.32 1.27
CA SER A 161 -10.49 -15.44 1.97
C SER A 161 -9.79 -16.35 0.95
N GLY A 162 -8.47 -16.48 1.09
CA GLY A 162 -7.65 -17.31 0.22
C GLY A 162 -7.52 -18.75 0.73
N ALA A 163 -7.04 -19.65 -0.13
CA ALA A 163 -6.61 -21.00 0.24
C ALA A 163 -5.23 -20.99 0.95
N ALA A 164 -4.91 -19.93 1.69
CA ALA A 164 -3.62 -19.80 2.37
C ALA A 164 -3.49 -20.85 3.48
N ARG A 165 -2.24 -21.23 3.74
CA ARG A 165 -1.87 -22.13 4.83
C ARG A 165 -2.29 -21.53 6.19
N PRO A 166 -2.82 -22.34 7.12
CA PRO A 166 -3.20 -21.87 8.45
C PRO A 166 -2.07 -21.15 9.18
N VAL A 167 -2.45 -20.06 9.87
CA VAL A 167 -1.58 -19.32 10.77
C VAL A 167 -2.24 -19.25 12.15
N GLN A 168 -1.48 -19.51 13.20
CA GLN A 168 -1.98 -19.58 14.56
C GLN A 168 -1.25 -18.60 15.50
N CYS A 169 -1.99 -17.95 16.39
CA CYS A 169 -1.45 -17.27 17.57
C CYS A 169 -1.72 -18.16 18.78
N GLY A 170 -0.70 -18.85 19.29
CA GLY A 170 -0.88 -19.95 20.25
C GLY A 170 -1.86 -21.00 19.68
N ASN A 171 -2.98 -21.23 20.36
CA ASN A 171 -4.00 -22.21 19.92
C ASN A 171 -5.10 -21.60 19.01
N LEU A 172 -5.04 -20.31 18.69
CA LEU A 172 -6.07 -19.61 17.93
C LEU A 172 -5.70 -19.51 16.46
N ASN A 173 -6.51 -20.10 15.57
CA ASN A 173 -6.40 -19.85 14.13
C ASN A 173 -6.76 -18.40 13.83
N LEU A 174 -5.91 -17.73 13.04
CA LEU A 174 -6.21 -16.38 12.58
C LEU A 174 -7.39 -16.41 11.60
N LEU A 175 -8.31 -15.44 11.79
CA LEU A 175 -9.45 -15.23 10.90
C LEU A 175 -8.97 -14.82 9.50
N GLU A 176 -9.79 -15.11 8.49
CA GLU A 176 -9.58 -14.76 7.08
C GLU A 176 -8.32 -15.30 6.40
N ARG A 177 -7.61 -16.23 7.07
CA ARG A 177 -6.47 -16.98 6.54
C ARG A 177 -5.48 -16.07 5.78
N PRO A 178 -4.80 -15.13 6.46
CA PRO A 178 -3.83 -14.28 5.81
C PRO A 178 -2.69 -15.11 5.21
N ARG A 179 -2.13 -14.65 4.10
CA ARG A 179 -0.83 -15.14 3.65
C ARG A 179 0.22 -14.69 4.66
N ALA A 180 1.09 -15.60 5.10
CA ALA A 180 2.20 -15.25 5.99
C ALA A 180 3.57 -15.46 5.35
N TYR A 181 4.53 -14.66 5.79
CA TYR A 181 5.95 -14.86 5.52
C TYR A 181 6.83 -14.23 6.62
N VAL A 182 8.02 -14.80 6.82
CA VAL A 182 9.11 -14.19 7.56
C VAL A 182 9.94 -13.37 6.58
N HIS A 183 10.00 -12.07 6.84
CA HIS A 183 10.92 -11.18 6.15
C HIS A 183 12.30 -11.32 6.78
N VAL A 184 13.16 -12.06 6.11
CA VAL A 184 14.48 -12.48 6.59
C VAL A 184 15.39 -11.29 6.93
N PRO A 185 15.50 -10.24 6.09
CA PRO A 185 16.38 -9.11 6.37
C PRO A 185 16.08 -8.40 7.70
N THR A 186 14.82 -8.43 8.15
CA THR A 186 14.38 -7.68 9.33
C THR A 186 13.90 -8.54 10.49
N ALA A 187 13.99 -9.87 10.37
CA ALA A 187 13.42 -10.81 11.33
C ALA A 187 11.99 -10.44 11.74
N SER A 188 11.10 -10.21 10.77
CA SER A 188 9.70 -9.83 11.06
C SER A 188 8.76 -10.87 10.48
N LEU A 189 7.74 -11.29 11.25
CA LEU A 189 6.61 -12.03 10.68
C LEU A 189 5.67 -11.02 10.04
N GLN A 190 5.24 -11.29 8.80
CA GLN A 190 4.33 -10.44 8.04
C GLN A 190 3.09 -11.23 7.67
N LEU A 191 1.92 -10.63 7.89
CA LEU A 191 0.62 -11.16 7.50
C LEU A 191 0.04 -10.28 6.40
N VAL A 192 -0.45 -10.87 5.31
CA VAL A 192 -1.12 -10.17 4.22
C VAL A 192 -2.57 -10.62 4.17
N TYR A 193 -3.47 -9.70 4.49
CA TYR A 193 -4.91 -9.87 4.37
C TYR A 193 -5.39 -9.42 3.00
N ASP A 194 -6.16 -10.28 2.36
CA ASP A 194 -6.80 -9.97 1.08
C ASP A 194 -8.20 -9.46 1.37
N LEU A 195 -8.45 -8.18 1.05
CA LEU A 195 -9.74 -7.54 1.29
C LEU A 195 -10.26 -6.93 0.00
N ARG A 196 -11.58 -6.89 -0.13
CA ARG A 196 -12.30 -6.15 -1.16
C ARG A 196 -12.88 -4.88 -0.57
N LEU A 197 -12.73 -3.77 -1.28
CA LEU A 197 -13.38 -2.49 -0.99
C LEU A 197 -14.48 -2.25 -2.02
N ASP A 198 -15.73 -2.36 -1.57
CA ASP A 198 -16.91 -2.02 -2.35
C ASP A 198 -17.41 -0.61 -2.00
N LEU A 199 -17.68 0.17 -3.03
CA LEU A 199 -18.21 1.52 -2.92
C LEU A 199 -19.72 1.54 -3.12
N PRO A 200 -20.46 2.44 -2.44
CA PRO A 200 -21.85 2.71 -2.77
C PRO A 200 -22.01 3.18 -4.21
N LYS A 201 -23.13 2.80 -4.84
CA LYS A 201 -23.39 3.11 -6.26
C LYS A 201 -23.52 4.61 -6.52
N GLU A 202 -23.86 5.39 -5.51
CA GLU A 202 -24.07 6.83 -5.62
C GLU A 202 -22.74 7.61 -5.59
N VAL A 203 -21.60 6.96 -5.29
CA VAL A 203 -20.30 7.62 -5.24
C VAL A 203 -19.88 8.08 -6.63
N LYS A 204 -19.66 9.39 -6.75
CA LYS A 204 -19.16 10.07 -7.96
C LYS A 204 -17.94 10.90 -7.61
N GLN A 205 -17.11 11.19 -8.62
CA GLN A 205 -15.91 12.05 -8.49
C GLN A 205 -14.96 11.63 -7.36
N LEU A 206 -14.81 10.32 -7.13
CA LEU A 206 -13.95 9.79 -6.07
C LEU A 206 -12.49 10.21 -6.27
N SER A 207 -11.85 10.69 -5.21
CA SER A 207 -10.39 10.78 -5.11
C SER A 207 -9.90 9.84 -4.01
N LEU A 208 -8.78 9.18 -4.27
CA LEU A 208 -8.12 8.32 -3.29
C LEU A 208 -6.86 9.04 -2.81
N LEU A 209 -6.72 9.18 -1.51
CA LEU A 209 -5.58 9.84 -0.89
C LEU A 209 -4.95 8.92 0.15
N HIS A 210 -3.64 8.79 0.08
CA HIS A 210 -2.85 8.17 1.11
C HIS A 210 -2.50 9.22 2.17
N VAL A 211 -2.56 8.82 3.44
CA VAL A 211 -2.01 9.58 4.55
C VAL A 211 -0.97 8.72 5.24
N ASP A 212 0.23 9.26 5.36
CA ASP A 212 1.33 8.67 6.12
C ASP A 212 1.60 9.52 7.37
N GLU A 213 2.05 8.88 8.44
CA GLU A 213 2.47 9.55 9.66
C GLU A 213 4.00 9.73 9.65
N HIS A 214 4.45 10.95 9.93
CA HIS A 214 5.86 11.25 10.03
C HIS A 214 6.20 11.81 11.41
N LEU A 215 7.33 11.35 11.96
CA LEU A 215 7.85 11.90 13.20
C LEU A 215 8.44 13.30 12.94
N GLU A 216 7.87 14.31 13.57
CA GLU A 216 8.31 15.71 13.50
C GLU A 216 8.19 16.33 14.90
N ASP A 217 9.28 16.91 15.40
CA ASP A 217 9.37 17.51 16.74
C ASP A 217 8.83 16.58 17.85
N GLY A 218 9.14 15.28 17.75
CA GLY A 218 8.73 14.26 18.72
C GLY A 218 7.25 13.86 18.67
N LYS A 219 6.50 14.29 17.64
CA LYS A 219 5.09 13.93 17.42
C LYS A 219 4.92 13.24 16.08
N LEU A 220 3.98 12.31 16.00
CA LEU A 220 3.55 11.73 14.73
C LEU A 220 2.54 12.69 14.10
N ILE A 221 2.88 13.20 12.91
CA ILE A 221 2.09 14.17 12.17
C ILE A 221 1.56 13.50 10.91
N ALA A 222 0.23 13.47 10.78
CA ALA A 222 -0.46 13.04 9.56
C ALA A 222 -0.77 14.25 8.69
N ARG A 223 -0.44 14.19 7.39
CA ARG A 223 -0.71 15.27 6.43
C ARG A 223 -1.47 14.77 5.21
N LEU A 224 -2.45 15.56 4.79
CA LEU A 224 -3.20 15.36 3.56
C LEU A 224 -2.66 16.27 2.46
N ASP A 225 -2.30 15.73 1.30
CA ASP A 225 -1.85 16.51 0.14
C ASP A 225 -2.55 16.08 -1.16
N HIS A 226 -3.57 16.83 -1.59
CA HIS A 226 -4.25 16.58 -2.87
C HIS A 226 -3.36 16.73 -4.10
N ALA A 227 -2.22 17.42 -4.01
CA ALA A 227 -1.28 17.52 -5.11
C ALA A 227 -0.39 16.26 -5.22
N ARG A 228 -0.28 15.49 -4.15
CA ARG A 228 0.50 14.26 -4.04
C ARG A 228 -0.34 13.21 -3.30
N PRO A 229 -1.31 12.59 -3.98
CA PRO A 229 -2.21 11.65 -3.34
C PRO A 229 -1.49 10.39 -2.83
N ASP A 230 -0.29 10.10 -3.36
CA ASP A 230 0.59 9.00 -2.94
C ASP A 230 -0.09 7.62 -2.85
N LEU A 231 -1.18 7.47 -3.61
CA LEU A 231 -1.99 6.27 -3.75
C LEU A 231 -2.10 5.91 -5.23
N TYR A 232 -1.85 4.64 -5.52
CA TYR A 232 -1.70 4.09 -6.85
C TYR A 232 -2.59 2.87 -7.02
N LEU A 233 -2.97 2.60 -8.26
CA LEU A 233 -3.86 1.53 -8.65
C LEU A 233 -3.18 0.67 -9.71
N ILE A 234 -3.10 -0.64 -9.46
CA ILE A 234 -2.75 -1.63 -10.48
C ILE A 234 -4.06 -2.22 -10.99
N PRO A 235 -4.46 -1.96 -12.24
CA PRO A 235 -5.66 -2.55 -12.79
C PRO A 235 -5.53 -4.07 -12.88
N LEU A 236 -6.63 -4.76 -12.58
CA LEU A 236 -6.72 -6.21 -12.72
C LEU A 236 -7.44 -6.57 -14.02
N ASP A 237 -7.12 -7.76 -14.52
CA ASP A 237 -7.81 -8.47 -15.59
C ASP A 237 -8.08 -9.90 -15.11
N GLN A 238 -9.36 -10.25 -14.94
CA GLN A 238 -9.78 -11.53 -14.36
C GLN A 238 -9.09 -11.85 -13.02
N GLY A 239 -8.94 -10.85 -12.14
CA GLY A 239 -8.27 -11.00 -10.84
C GLY A 239 -6.74 -10.98 -10.89
N HIS A 240 -6.13 -10.95 -12.08
CA HIS A 240 -4.67 -10.89 -12.25
C HIS A 240 -4.20 -9.46 -12.49
N PRO A 241 -3.06 -9.04 -11.91
CA PRO A 241 -2.53 -7.70 -12.13
C PRO A 241 -2.14 -7.47 -13.59
N THR A 242 -2.21 -6.22 -14.03
CA THR A 242 -1.69 -5.80 -15.34
C THR A 242 -0.39 -5.00 -15.21
N ALA A 243 0.29 -4.74 -16.32
CA ALA A 243 1.51 -3.93 -16.35
C ALA A 243 1.28 -2.41 -16.23
N GLN A 244 0.06 -1.98 -15.91
CA GLN A 244 -0.32 -0.57 -15.79
C GLN A 244 -0.26 -0.11 -14.34
N LEU A 245 0.04 1.17 -14.15
CA LEU A 245 -0.07 1.85 -12.87
C LEU A 245 -0.84 3.14 -13.09
N MET A 246 -1.82 3.41 -12.24
CA MET A 246 -2.75 4.53 -12.37
C MET A 246 -2.88 5.28 -11.02
N THR A 247 -3.40 6.50 -11.05
CA THR A 247 -3.91 7.22 -9.88
C THR A 247 -5.36 7.64 -10.14
N LEU A 248 -6.20 7.68 -9.10
CA LEU A 248 -7.60 8.12 -9.22
C LEU A 248 -7.80 9.51 -8.60
N ARG A 249 -8.19 10.48 -9.42
CA ARG A 249 -8.46 11.85 -8.97
C ARG A 249 -9.77 12.35 -9.55
N GLN A 250 -10.70 12.78 -8.69
CA GLN A 250 -12.00 13.33 -9.08
C GLN A 250 -12.76 12.41 -10.06
N GLY A 251 -12.65 11.10 -9.84
CA GLY A 251 -13.27 10.05 -10.66
C GLY A 251 -12.53 9.71 -11.96
N GLN A 252 -11.41 10.38 -12.27
CA GLN A 252 -10.60 10.13 -13.46
C GLN A 252 -9.36 9.32 -13.15
N LEU A 253 -9.15 8.25 -13.93
CA LEU A 253 -7.94 7.43 -13.89
C LEU A 253 -6.85 8.06 -14.77
N VAL A 254 -5.69 8.33 -14.16
CA VAL A 254 -4.54 8.91 -14.85
C VAL A 254 -3.36 7.94 -14.76
N PRO A 255 -2.63 7.67 -15.86
CA PRO A 255 -1.43 6.83 -15.82
C PRO A 255 -0.35 7.43 -14.91
N ALA A 256 0.31 6.55 -14.14
CA ALA A 256 1.44 6.88 -13.29
C ALA A 256 2.75 6.35 -13.91
N ASN A 257 3.85 7.05 -13.63
CA ASN A 257 5.16 6.65 -14.13
C ASN A 257 5.68 5.42 -13.36
N THR A 258 6.13 4.41 -14.10
CA THR A 258 6.70 3.16 -13.57
C THR A 258 8.22 3.06 -13.71
N ARG A 259 8.87 4.06 -14.34
CA ARG A 259 10.32 4.07 -14.54
C ARG A 259 11.05 4.21 -13.20
N GLY A 260 11.96 3.27 -12.94
CA GLY A 260 12.76 3.27 -11.71
C GLY A 260 11.97 2.92 -10.45
N LEU A 261 10.71 2.48 -10.60
CA LEU A 261 9.83 2.14 -9.50
C LEU A 261 10.26 0.84 -8.82
N TRP A 262 10.17 0.85 -7.49
CA TRP A 262 10.37 -0.32 -6.64
C TRP A 262 9.08 -0.63 -5.88
N LEU A 263 8.81 -1.92 -5.71
CA LEU A 263 7.76 -2.44 -4.85
C LEU A 263 8.39 -2.97 -3.56
N ALA A 264 7.65 -2.89 -2.45
CA ALA A 264 8.06 -3.43 -1.16
C ALA A 264 8.24 -4.96 -1.18
N GLU A 265 8.80 -5.50 -0.10
CA GLU A 265 9.09 -6.92 0.10
C GLU A 265 7.88 -7.83 -0.07
N SER A 266 6.66 -7.33 0.19
CA SER A 266 5.41 -8.10 0.02
C SER A 266 5.18 -8.56 -1.43
N PHE A 267 5.83 -7.90 -2.39
CA PHE A 267 5.80 -8.24 -3.82
C PHE A 267 7.01 -9.04 -4.29
N ALA A 268 8.02 -9.21 -3.44
CA ALA A 268 9.18 -10.03 -3.77
C ALA A 268 8.82 -11.53 -3.75
N PRO A 269 9.64 -12.38 -4.40
CA PRO A 269 9.47 -13.82 -4.35
C PRO A 269 9.42 -14.34 -2.91
N GLN A 270 8.43 -15.18 -2.66
CA GLN A 270 8.36 -15.97 -1.44
C GLN A 270 8.77 -17.41 -1.76
N ASP A 271 9.76 -17.91 -1.04
CA ASP A 271 10.16 -19.32 -1.02
C ASP A 271 9.70 -19.91 0.31
N GLY A 272 8.77 -20.87 0.26
CA GLY A 272 8.15 -21.42 1.46
C GLY A 272 7.51 -20.32 2.30
N TRP A 273 8.01 -20.09 3.51
CA TRP A 273 7.60 -19.01 4.40
C TRP A 273 8.52 -17.80 4.35
N LEU A 274 9.56 -17.79 3.50
CA LEU A 274 10.62 -16.79 3.57
C LEU A 274 10.52 -15.80 2.41
N VAL A 275 10.66 -14.52 2.74
CA VAL A 275 10.97 -13.45 1.78
C VAL A 275 12.35 -12.91 2.13
N ARG A 276 13.26 -12.97 1.16
CA ARG A 276 14.69 -12.63 1.34
C ARG A 276 15.05 -11.26 0.79
N ASP A 277 14.28 -10.74 -0.16
CA ASP A 277 14.52 -9.44 -0.76
C ASP A 277 13.75 -8.34 -0.03
N GLU A 278 14.40 -7.20 0.17
CA GLU A 278 13.82 -6.02 0.83
C GLU A 278 12.84 -5.21 -0.04
N ARG A 279 12.88 -5.48 -1.35
CA ARG A 279 12.12 -4.82 -2.41
C ARG A 279 12.40 -5.49 -3.74
N ILE A 280 11.51 -5.30 -4.70
CA ILE A 280 11.68 -5.77 -6.08
C ILE A 280 11.45 -4.62 -7.06
N ARG A 281 12.21 -4.57 -8.16
CA ARG A 281 11.96 -3.55 -9.21
C ARG A 281 10.64 -3.86 -9.90
N TRP A 282 9.88 -2.84 -10.25
CA TRP A 282 8.62 -2.99 -11.00
C TRP A 282 8.76 -3.90 -12.22
N LYS A 283 9.81 -3.69 -13.02
CA LYS A 283 10.07 -4.50 -14.22
C LYS A 283 10.33 -5.99 -13.93
N ASP A 284 10.97 -6.29 -12.81
CA ASP A 284 11.34 -7.65 -12.43
C ASP A 284 10.12 -8.36 -11.82
N TRP A 285 9.29 -7.62 -11.07
CA TRP A 285 7.98 -8.09 -10.62
C TRP A 285 7.05 -8.39 -11.79
N LEU A 286 6.96 -7.52 -12.80
CA LEU A 286 6.16 -7.80 -14.00
C LEU A 286 6.62 -9.06 -14.73
N ALA A 287 7.93 -9.28 -14.84
CA ALA A 287 8.48 -10.50 -15.43
C ALA A 287 8.04 -11.74 -14.65
N GLN A 288 8.04 -11.70 -13.31
CA GLN A 288 7.54 -12.80 -12.47
C GLN A 288 6.05 -13.09 -12.66
N GLN A 289 5.26 -12.07 -13.00
CA GLN A 289 3.84 -12.23 -13.32
C GLN A 289 3.59 -12.64 -14.78
N ASN A 290 4.63 -12.87 -15.59
CA ASN A 290 4.54 -13.08 -17.04
C ASN A 290 3.85 -11.92 -17.79
N LEU A 291 4.04 -10.68 -17.33
CA LEU A 291 3.44 -9.49 -17.89
C LEU A 291 4.46 -8.68 -18.71
N THR A 292 4.08 -8.27 -19.92
CA THR A 292 4.84 -7.30 -20.72
C THR A 292 4.21 -5.90 -20.64
N PRO A 293 5.00 -4.83 -20.42
CA PRO A 293 4.49 -3.47 -20.49
C PRO A 293 3.86 -3.18 -21.86
N LYS A 294 2.58 -2.79 -21.89
CA LYS A 294 2.00 -2.27 -23.14
C LYS A 294 2.60 -0.89 -23.41
N ALA A 295 3.21 -0.70 -24.58
CA ALA A 295 3.65 0.62 -25.01
C ALA A 295 2.44 1.57 -25.05
N HIS A 296 2.50 2.66 -24.29
CA HIS A 296 1.52 3.74 -24.43
C HIS A 296 1.67 4.31 -25.84
N LYS A 297 0.69 4.05 -26.71
CA LYS A 297 0.52 4.86 -27.92
C LYS A 297 0.19 6.26 -27.44
N SER A 298 1.16 7.17 -27.48
CA SER A 298 0.88 8.60 -27.48
C SER A 298 -0.16 8.86 -28.57
N GLY A 299 -1.32 9.38 -28.19
CA GLY A 299 -2.33 9.82 -29.16
C GLY A 299 -1.70 10.78 -30.17
N PRO A 300 -2.24 10.85 -31.40
CA PRO A 300 -1.63 11.64 -32.46
C PRO A 300 -1.44 13.08 -31.97
N ALA A 301 -0.19 13.53 -32.00
CA ALA A 301 0.16 14.91 -31.73
C ALA A 301 -0.71 15.77 -32.65
N ALA A 302 -1.51 16.66 -32.06
CA ALA A 302 -2.25 17.66 -32.83
C ALA A 302 -1.24 18.41 -33.69
N THR A 303 -1.36 18.21 -35.00
CA THR A 303 -0.59 18.92 -36.03
C THR A 303 -0.85 20.40 -35.81
N ARG A 304 0.15 21.12 -35.28
CA ARG A 304 0.12 22.58 -35.26
C ARG A 304 0.03 23.02 -36.73
N ALA A 305 -1.08 23.66 -37.07
CA ALA A 305 -1.24 24.35 -38.34
C ALA A 305 -0.13 25.39 -38.45
N GLY A 306 0.82 25.11 -39.34
CA GLY A 306 1.88 26.04 -39.72
C GLY A 306 1.30 27.20 -40.50
N THR A 307 1.53 28.38 -39.94
CA THR A 307 1.40 29.72 -40.50
C THR A 307 1.72 29.81 -41.99
N THR A 308 0.81 30.45 -42.72
CA THR A 308 0.93 30.92 -44.10
C THR A 308 2.16 31.81 -44.28
N SER A 309 3.08 31.40 -45.16
CA SER A 309 4.20 32.21 -45.63
C SER A 309 3.75 33.14 -46.75
N THR A 310 3.77 34.45 -46.51
CA THR A 310 3.71 35.50 -47.53
C THR A 310 5.05 35.60 -48.27
N PRO A 311 5.07 35.72 -49.62
CA PRO A 311 6.31 35.84 -50.37
C PRO A 311 6.83 37.29 -50.32
N ARG A 312 8.08 37.46 -49.90
CA ARG A 312 8.81 38.74 -50.03
C ARG A 312 9.34 38.90 -51.44
N VAL A 313 8.84 39.92 -52.13
CA VAL A 313 9.35 40.46 -53.38
C VAL A 313 10.78 40.96 -53.18
N ARG A 314 11.72 40.49 -54.03
CA ARG A 314 13.06 41.07 -54.19
C ARG A 314 12.99 42.19 -55.21
N LEU A 315 13.25 43.41 -54.75
CA LEU A 315 13.73 44.53 -55.55
C LEU A 315 15.02 44.97 -54.86
N ASP A 316 16.13 44.96 -55.61
CA ASP A 316 17.03 46.12 -55.71
C ASP A 316 18.15 45.83 -56.73
N THR A 317 17.98 46.51 -57.86
CA THR A 317 18.94 47.31 -58.65
C THR A 317 20.44 47.10 -58.49
N ALA A 318 21.06 46.96 -59.66
CA ALA A 318 22.48 47.06 -59.94
C ALA A 318 23.00 48.52 -59.94
N ALA A 319 24.29 48.68 -59.62
CA ALA A 319 25.25 49.58 -60.26
C ALA A 319 26.68 49.18 -59.80
N ALA A 320 27.51 48.67 -60.72
CA ALA A 320 28.67 49.37 -61.31
C ALA A 320 29.97 49.24 -60.48
N VAL A 321 30.90 48.38 -60.88
CA VAL A 321 32.04 48.59 -61.82
C VAL A 321 32.47 47.21 -62.32
#